data_AF-A0A6V2X0L7-F1
#
_entry.id   AF-A0A6V2X0L7-F1
#
_cell.length_a   1.000
_cell.length_b   1.000
_cell.length_c   1.000
_cell.angle_alpha   90.00
_cell.angle_beta   90.00
_cell.angle_gamma   90.00
#
_symmetry.space_group_name_H-M   'P 1'
#
loop_
_entity.id
_entity.type
_entity.pdbx_description
1 polymer ?
#
loop_
_entity_poly.entity_id
_entity_poly.type
_entity_poly.pdbx_seq_one_letter_code
_entity_poly.pdbx_strand_id
1 'polypeptide(L)'
;LPGSPLPNHFPGAMDAGDGLTAEQLRARIEEQRALQATLTAQGEDALREIGEAEERQRLRRQLDVEETRSSHLGAVLYSRQRRRRSIDRDEAGALPSEESTFAKPKPQPTPGALAKTTTSYASNVVKRDFVWEVSGLSWLEQQLAQEGRECTSSDIFHVHPNDSDSKYVLVYSPRGASLLHADANVCDESSDWDIYKFRDFLFFDENLRGTLALVRGADSFGTNLCYRFFVRDARGDFRPWGEARRVAVPARDHVACFVGGPDLETEAKGLFGLTFEELLGSERVGRGDDLESSVPHPEGRRVMSP
;
A
#
# COMPACT_ATOMS: atom_id res chain seq x y z
N LEU A 1 16.08 -26.39 9.82
CA LEU A 1 15.60 -27.54 10.63
C LEU A 1 15.23 -28.65 9.65
N PRO A 2 15.92 -29.81 9.64
CA PRO A 2 15.41 -30.97 8.94
C PRO A 2 14.33 -31.62 9.82
N GLY A 3 13.14 -31.78 9.25
CA GLY A 3 12.02 -32.42 9.92
C GLY A 3 12.31 -33.89 10.18
N SER A 4 12.38 -34.25 11.46
CA SER A 4 12.27 -35.65 11.89
C SER A 4 10.78 -36.01 11.97
N PRO A 5 10.32 -37.05 11.25
CA PRO A 5 8.94 -37.51 11.37
C PRO A 5 8.78 -38.23 12.72
N LEU A 6 7.80 -37.81 13.51
CA LEU A 6 7.37 -38.56 14.70
C LEU A 6 6.72 -39.88 14.25
N PRO A 7 7.17 -41.04 14.73
CA PRO A 7 6.49 -42.29 14.45
C PRO A 7 5.27 -42.41 15.38
N ASN A 8 4.09 -42.15 14.84
CA ASN A 8 2.81 -42.55 15.42
C ASN A 8 2.64 -44.07 15.30
N HIS A 9 3.20 -44.81 16.23
CA HIS A 9 2.80 -46.19 16.47
C HIS A 9 2.91 -46.48 17.97
N PHE A 10 1.79 -46.39 18.69
CA PHE A 10 1.65 -47.00 20.01
C PHE A 10 1.34 -48.47 19.80
N PRO A 11 2.27 -49.41 20.03
CA PRO A 11 1.98 -50.82 19.96
C PRO A 11 1.18 -51.19 21.20
N GLY A 12 0.11 -51.98 21.00
CA GLY A 12 -0.75 -52.47 22.05
C GLY A 12 0.04 -53.07 23.22
N ALA A 13 -0.16 -52.49 24.39
CA ALA A 13 0.33 -53.00 25.66
C ALA A 13 -0.56 -54.16 26.12
N MET A 14 -0.48 -55.31 25.45
CA MET A 14 -0.93 -56.58 26.01
C MET A 14 0.00 -57.68 25.47
N ASP A 15 0.52 -58.50 26.38
CA ASP A 15 1.28 -59.74 26.12
C ASP A 15 2.82 -59.69 26.09
N ALA A 16 3.46 -58.88 26.96
CA ALA A 16 4.92 -58.90 27.15
C ALA A 16 5.38 -59.44 28.52
N GLY A 17 4.47 -59.98 29.33
CA GLY A 17 4.74 -60.39 30.72
C GLY A 17 4.77 -61.89 30.99
N ASP A 18 4.14 -62.70 30.13
CA ASP A 18 4.02 -64.15 30.34
C ASP A 18 5.34 -64.85 29.95
N GLY A 19 6.19 -65.05 30.96
CA GLY A 19 7.48 -65.76 30.82
C GLY A 19 8.67 -65.08 31.51
N LEU A 20 8.50 -63.87 32.05
CA LEU A 20 9.56 -63.17 32.77
C LEU A 20 9.56 -63.55 34.26
N THR A 21 10.75 -63.78 34.82
CA THR A 21 10.89 -63.98 36.27
C THR A 21 10.63 -62.66 37.02
N ALA A 22 10.27 -62.75 38.30
CA ALA A 22 9.99 -61.57 39.12
C ALA A 22 11.16 -60.57 39.15
N GLU A 23 12.40 -61.05 39.07
CA GLU A 23 13.60 -60.21 38.98
C GLU A 23 13.69 -59.46 37.65
N GLN A 24 13.38 -60.12 36.54
CA GLN A 24 13.36 -59.50 35.21
C GLN A 24 12.26 -58.44 35.09
N LEU A 25 11.09 -58.68 35.69
CA LEU A 25 10.02 -57.68 35.76
C LEU A 25 10.43 -56.46 36.59
N ARG A 26 11.12 -56.65 37.72
CA ARG A 26 11.62 -55.53 38.54
C ARG A 26 12.66 -54.69 37.80
N ALA A 27 13.63 -55.34 37.15
CA ALA A 27 14.64 -54.65 36.34
C ALA A 27 14.00 -53.84 35.21
N ARG A 28 13.01 -54.41 34.52
CA ARG A 28 12.28 -53.72 33.44
C ARG A 28 11.42 -52.56 33.95
N ILE A 29 10.85 -52.66 35.15
CA ILE A 29 10.14 -51.54 35.80
C ILE A 29 11.11 -50.41 36.13
N GLU A 30 12.29 -50.71 36.65
CA GLU A 30 13.32 -49.70 36.95
C GLU A 30 13.83 -49.01 35.68
N GLU A 31 14.09 -49.76 34.62
CA GLU A 31 14.47 -49.22 33.31
C GLU A 31 13.37 -48.30 32.74
N GLN A 32 12.10 -48.72 32.80
CA GLN A 32 10.98 -47.89 32.36
C GLN A 32 10.82 -46.63 33.18
N ARG A 33 11.05 -46.68 34.51
CA ARG A 33 11.02 -45.49 35.37
C ARG A 33 12.16 -44.53 35.03
N ALA A 34 13.36 -45.02 34.76
CA ALA A 34 14.49 -44.19 34.34
C ALA A 34 14.22 -43.52 32.98
N LEU A 35 13.61 -44.25 32.04
CA LEU A 35 13.18 -43.72 30.75
C LEU A 35 12.10 -42.63 30.93
N GLN A 36 11.09 -42.87 31.75
CA GLN A 36 10.03 -41.89 32.04
C GLN A 36 10.62 -40.61 32.64
N ALA A 37 11.51 -40.73 33.63
CA ALA A 37 12.16 -39.57 34.24
C ALA A 37 12.96 -38.74 33.21
N THR A 38 13.65 -39.41 32.29
CA THR A 38 14.40 -38.76 31.20
C THR A 38 13.46 -38.02 30.25
N LEU A 39 12.37 -38.65 29.84
CA LEU A 39 11.38 -38.05 28.93
C LEU A 39 10.66 -36.86 29.58
N THR A 40 10.35 -36.94 30.88
CA THR A 40 9.76 -35.80 31.62
C THR A 40 10.73 -34.62 31.65
N ALA A 41 12.01 -34.85 31.97
CA ALA A 41 13.01 -33.79 31.96
C ALA A 41 13.18 -33.15 30.56
N GLN A 42 13.23 -33.96 29.50
CA GLN A 42 13.27 -33.47 28.13
C GLN A 42 12.02 -32.66 27.75
N GLY A 43 10.85 -33.06 28.24
CA GLY A 43 9.60 -32.31 28.04
C GLY A 43 9.61 -30.94 28.73
N GLU A 44 10.12 -30.86 29.95
CA GLU A 44 10.27 -29.60 30.69
C GLU A 44 11.27 -28.66 29.99
N ASP A 45 12.38 -29.20 29.50
CA ASP A 45 13.36 -28.44 28.72
C ASP A 45 12.76 -27.89 27.42
N ALA A 46 12.01 -28.71 26.68
CA ALA A 46 11.36 -28.28 25.45
C ALA A 46 10.32 -27.16 25.70
N LEU A 47 9.54 -27.26 26.79
CA LEU A 47 8.57 -26.21 27.14
C LEU A 47 9.26 -24.88 27.49
N ARG A 48 10.40 -24.93 28.19
CA ARG A 48 11.21 -23.76 28.47
C ARG A 48 11.76 -23.13 27.19
N GLU A 49 12.30 -23.94 26.27
CA GLU A 49 12.80 -23.45 24.98
C GLU A 49 11.69 -22.79 24.14
N ILE A 50 10.47 -23.35 24.15
CA ILE A 50 9.30 -22.76 23.48
C ILE A 50 8.98 -21.39 24.09
N GLY A 51 8.91 -21.28 25.42
CA GLY A 51 8.64 -20.00 26.09
C GLY A 51 9.69 -18.93 25.78
N GLU A 52 10.97 -19.31 25.73
CA GLU A 52 12.03 -18.40 25.31
C GLU A 52 11.92 -18.00 23.83
N ALA A 53 11.50 -18.92 22.95
CA ALA A 53 11.30 -18.62 21.54
C ALA A 53 10.13 -17.66 21.32
N GLU A 54 9.02 -17.83 22.05
CA GLU A 54 7.86 -16.94 22.02
C GLU A 54 8.23 -15.53 22.51
N GLU A 55 9.00 -15.43 23.60
CA GLU A 55 9.43 -14.12 24.12
C GLU A 55 10.38 -13.42 23.14
N ARG A 56 11.34 -14.15 22.52
CA ARG A 56 12.18 -13.59 21.45
C ARG A 56 11.35 -13.10 20.27
N GLN A 57 10.31 -13.83 19.87
CA GLN A 57 9.42 -13.41 18.79
C GLN A 57 8.65 -12.15 19.17
N ARG A 58 8.11 -12.09 20.38
CA ARG A 58 7.41 -10.91 20.90
C ARG A 58 8.32 -9.68 20.90
N LEU A 59 9.56 -9.81 21.40
CA LEU A 59 10.52 -8.72 21.44
C LEU A 59 10.92 -8.23 20.05
N ARG A 60 11.12 -9.15 19.07
CA ARG A 60 11.35 -8.75 17.67
C ARG A 60 10.21 -7.93 17.11
N ARG A 61 8.96 -8.35 17.30
CA ARG A 61 7.79 -7.58 16.86
C ARG A 61 7.72 -6.19 17.52
N GLN A 62 8.07 -6.09 18.80
CA GLN A 62 8.12 -4.79 19.49
C GLN A 62 9.24 -3.90 18.92
N LEU A 63 10.40 -4.48 18.62
CA LEU A 63 11.51 -3.77 17.99
C LEU A 63 11.11 -3.26 16.60
N ASP A 64 10.49 -4.10 15.77
CA ASP A 64 10.02 -3.73 14.43
C ASP A 64 9.07 -2.51 14.48
N VAL A 65 8.17 -2.47 15.47
CA VAL A 65 7.24 -1.34 15.68
C VAL A 65 7.98 -0.05 16.02
N GLU A 66 8.94 -0.11 16.95
CA GLU A 66 9.72 1.07 17.34
C GLU A 66 10.68 1.53 16.22
N GLU A 67 11.28 0.60 15.49
CA GLU A 67 12.11 0.89 14.31
C GLU A 67 11.29 1.54 13.20
N THR A 68 10.08 1.03 12.93
CA THR A 68 9.13 1.65 11.99
C THR A 68 8.80 3.08 12.40
N ARG A 69 8.56 3.31 13.70
CA ARG A 69 8.28 4.65 14.24
C ARG A 69 9.48 5.58 14.13
N SER A 70 10.68 5.10 14.45
CA SER A 70 11.93 5.86 14.34
C SER A 70 12.20 6.24 12.88
N SER A 71 12.05 5.29 11.96
CA SER A 71 12.16 5.51 10.51
C SER A 71 11.15 6.55 10.00
N HIS A 72 9.90 6.49 10.49
CA HIS A 72 8.89 7.51 10.20
C HIS A 72 9.34 8.91 10.67
N LEU A 73 9.81 9.03 11.91
CA LEU A 73 10.30 10.31 12.44
C LEU A 73 11.54 10.81 11.66
N GLY A 74 12.45 9.90 11.27
CA GLY A 74 13.60 10.19 10.44
C GLY A 74 13.21 10.75 9.07
N ALA A 75 12.22 10.15 8.41
CA ALA A 75 11.68 10.64 7.15
C ALA A 75 11.05 12.03 7.29
N VAL A 76 10.27 12.26 8.36
CA VAL A 76 9.68 13.57 8.66
C VAL A 76 10.77 14.63 8.84
N LEU A 77 11.81 14.33 9.63
CA LEU A 77 12.94 15.23 9.85
C LEU A 77 13.71 15.52 8.56
N TYR A 78 13.97 14.49 7.75
CA TYR A 78 14.64 14.64 6.45
C TYR A 78 13.86 15.56 5.52
N SER A 79 12.54 15.36 5.38
CA SER A 79 11.68 16.21 4.55
C SER A 79 11.65 17.66 5.05
N ARG A 80 11.60 17.88 6.37
CA ARG A 80 11.70 19.23 6.98
C ARG A 80 13.03 19.90 6.69
N GLN A 81 14.14 19.17 6.81
CA GLN A 81 15.47 19.68 6.47
C GLN A 81 15.60 19.99 4.99
N ARG A 82 15.06 19.14 4.12
CA ARG A 82 15.03 19.37 2.67
C ARG A 82 14.23 20.63 2.33
N ARG A 83 13.03 20.80 2.91
CA ARG A 83 12.20 22.02 2.73
C ARG A 83 12.95 23.26 3.19
N ARG A 84 13.60 23.20 4.36
CA ARG A 84 14.46 24.29 4.84
C ARG A 84 15.57 24.63 3.84
N ARG A 85 16.30 23.64 3.32
CA ARG A 85 17.35 23.88 2.31
C ARG A 85 16.81 24.51 1.03
N SER A 86 15.60 24.14 0.61
CA SER A 86 14.93 24.72 -0.55
C SER A 86 14.54 26.19 -0.31
N ILE A 87 14.07 26.52 0.90
CA ILE A 87 13.85 27.91 1.33
C ILE A 87 15.17 28.68 1.38
N ASP A 88 16.23 28.11 1.97
CA ASP A 88 17.55 28.73 2.07
C ASP A 88 18.19 28.97 0.67
N ARG A 89 17.72 28.27 -0.37
CA ARG A 89 18.15 28.44 -1.77
C ARG A 89 17.19 29.31 -2.60
N ASP A 90 16.17 29.88 -1.97
CA ASP A 90 15.10 30.63 -2.63
C ASP A 90 14.35 29.85 -3.74
N GLU A 91 14.41 28.52 -3.72
CA GLU A 91 13.66 27.64 -4.62
C GLU A 91 12.18 27.50 -4.21
N ALA A 92 11.90 27.74 -2.92
CA ALA A 92 10.58 27.67 -2.31
C ALA A 92 10.45 28.73 -1.21
N GLY A 93 9.22 29.01 -0.77
CA GLY A 93 8.96 29.97 0.30
C GLY A 93 7.77 30.87 0.00
N ALA A 94 7.31 31.61 1.00
CA ALA A 94 6.32 32.65 0.78
C ALA A 94 7.00 33.78 0.01
N LEU A 95 6.63 33.96 -1.26
CA LEU A 95 6.99 35.19 -1.97
C LEU A 95 6.41 36.35 -1.17
N PRO A 96 7.18 37.42 -0.92
CA PRO A 96 6.59 38.64 -0.39
C PRO A 96 5.46 39.02 -1.35
N SER A 97 4.25 39.16 -0.80
CA SER A 97 3.14 39.75 -1.55
C SER A 97 3.65 41.07 -2.09
N GLU A 98 3.95 41.15 -3.38
CA GLU A 98 4.24 42.42 -4.00
C GLU A 98 2.99 43.27 -3.81
N GLU A 99 3.04 44.18 -2.83
CA GLU A 99 2.35 45.44 -2.96
C GLU A 99 2.86 46.04 -4.27
N SER A 100 2.12 45.78 -5.34
CA SER A 100 2.43 46.17 -6.70
C SER A 100 2.80 47.66 -6.73
N THR A 101 4.10 47.96 -6.74
CA THR A 101 4.65 49.31 -6.89
C THR A 101 4.66 49.77 -8.36
N PHE A 102 3.80 49.20 -9.20
CA PHE A 102 3.37 49.91 -10.39
C PHE A 102 2.55 51.11 -9.94
N ALA A 103 3.22 52.24 -9.75
CA ALA A 103 2.61 53.55 -9.54
C ALA A 103 1.66 53.83 -10.72
N LYS A 104 0.40 53.40 -10.57
CA LYS A 104 -0.67 53.85 -11.45
C LYS A 104 -0.84 55.36 -11.24
N PRO A 105 -0.99 56.14 -12.31
CA PRO A 105 -1.26 57.56 -12.19
C PRO A 105 -2.46 57.77 -11.26
N LYS A 106 -2.27 58.64 -10.27
CA LYS A 106 -3.22 58.95 -9.20
C LYS A 106 -4.59 59.26 -9.81
N PRO A 107 -5.61 58.39 -9.67
CA PRO A 107 -6.94 58.71 -10.16
C PRO A 107 -7.49 59.87 -9.33
N GLN A 108 -8.02 60.89 -10.00
CA GLN A 108 -8.82 61.91 -9.33
C GLN A 108 -9.96 61.22 -8.55
N PRO A 109 -10.26 61.66 -7.33
CA PRO A 109 -11.28 61.03 -6.50
C PRO A 109 -12.65 61.31 -7.11
N THR A 110 -13.20 60.33 -7.83
CA THR A 110 -14.62 60.29 -8.15
C THR A 110 -15.38 59.92 -6.88
N PRO A 111 -16.36 60.71 -6.42
CA PRO A 111 -17.16 60.33 -5.26
C PRO A 111 -18.04 59.11 -5.63
N GLY A 112 -17.86 57.99 -4.93
CA GLY A 112 -18.88 56.95 -4.84
C GLY A 112 -18.63 55.60 -5.52
N ALA A 113 -17.43 55.29 -6.04
CA ALA A 113 -17.15 53.94 -6.55
C ALA A 113 -16.54 53.05 -5.44
N LEU A 114 -17.32 52.10 -4.93
CA LEU A 114 -16.81 51.01 -4.10
C LEU A 114 -15.66 50.31 -4.83
N ALA A 115 -14.51 50.18 -4.16
CA ALA A 115 -13.42 49.35 -4.66
C ALA A 115 -13.91 47.89 -4.75
N LYS A 116 -14.16 47.41 -5.96
CA LYS A 116 -14.58 46.03 -6.22
C LYS A 116 -13.37 45.19 -6.63
N THR A 117 -12.88 44.38 -5.70
CA THR A 117 -11.95 43.29 -5.99
C THR A 117 -12.74 42.00 -6.20
N THR A 118 -12.52 41.33 -7.33
CA THR A 118 -13.10 40.02 -7.63
C THR A 118 -12.00 38.97 -7.56
N THR A 119 -12.10 38.05 -6.60
CA THR A 119 -11.19 36.89 -6.50
C THR A 119 -11.83 35.69 -7.18
N SER A 120 -11.18 35.14 -8.20
CA SER A 120 -11.62 33.91 -8.86
C SER A 120 -10.88 32.71 -8.28
N TYR A 121 -11.61 31.74 -7.74
CA TYR A 121 -11.04 30.46 -7.29
C TYR A 121 -11.01 29.41 -8.40
N ALA A 122 -11.55 29.72 -9.58
CA ALA A 122 -11.62 28.79 -10.72
C ALA A 122 -10.38 28.84 -11.61
N SER A 123 -9.56 29.89 -11.53
CA SER A 123 -8.40 30.09 -12.42
C SER A 123 -7.30 29.05 -12.26
N ASN A 124 -7.23 28.39 -11.10
CA ASN A 124 -6.21 27.39 -10.77
C ASN A 124 -6.76 25.96 -10.77
N VAL A 125 -7.97 25.75 -11.30
CA VAL A 125 -8.58 24.41 -11.37
C VAL A 125 -8.06 23.69 -12.62
N VAL A 126 -7.31 22.62 -12.41
CA VAL A 126 -6.85 21.73 -13.49
C VAL A 126 -7.64 20.42 -13.45
N LYS A 127 -8.12 19.98 -14.62
CA LYS A 127 -8.80 18.70 -14.79
C LYS A 127 -7.89 17.72 -15.53
N ARG A 128 -7.81 16.49 -15.02
CA ARG A 128 -7.07 15.40 -15.65
C ARG A 128 -7.87 14.11 -15.51
N ASP A 129 -7.89 13.33 -16.58
CA ASP A 129 -8.42 11.96 -16.57
C ASP A 129 -7.22 11.00 -16.65
N PHE A 130 -7.23 9.95 -15.82
CA PHE A 130 -6.20 8.92 -15.77
C PHE A 130 -6.86 7.56 -15.89
N VAL A 131 -6.29 6.70 -16.75
CA VAL A 131 -6.77 5.34 -16.99
C VAL A 131 -5.67 4.39 -16.56
N TRP A 132 -6.01 3.48 -15.65
CA TRP A 132 -5.14 2.39 -15.22
C TRP A 132 -5.78 1.07 -15.63
N GLU A 133 -5.00 0.26 -16.34
CA GLU A 133 -5.39 -1.08 -16.76
C GLU A 133 -4.62 -2.12 -15.94
N VAL A 134 -5.35 -3.09 -15.40
CA VAL A 134 -4.79 -4.23 -14.68
C VAL A 134 -5.17 -5.48 -15.45
N SER A 135 -4.20 -6.08 -16.14
CA SER A 135 -4.38 -7.31 -16.91
C SER A 135 -4.08 -8.54 -16.04
N GLY A 136 -4.63 -9.70 -16.42
CA GLY A 136 -4.34 -10.96 -15.73
C GLY A 136 -4.94 -11.08 -14.32
N LEU A 137 -6.12 -10.48 -14.08
CA LEU A 137 -6.80 -10.47 -12.77
C LEU A 137 -6.94 -11.87 -12.15
N SER A 138 -7.09 -12.94 -12.94
CA SER A 138 -7.19 -14.31 -12.43
C SER A 138 -5.95 -14.80 -11.67
N TRP A 139 -4.78 -14.19 -11.90
CA TRP A 139 -3.51 -14.51 -11.22
C TRP A 139 -3.14 -13.53 -10.11
N LEU A 140 -3.91 -12.44 -9.97
CA LEU A 140 -3.53 -11.31 -9.13
C LEU A 140 -3.42 -11.71 -7.65
N GLU A 141 -4.37 -12.47 -7.11
CA GLU A 141 -4.31 -12.87 -5.70
C GLU A 141 -3.11 -13.77 -5.39
N GLN A 142 -2.80 -14.73 -6.28
CA GLN A 142 -1.67 -15.62 -6.10
C GLN A 142 -0.35 -14.85 -6.19
N GLN A 143 -0.25 -13.91 -7.13
CA GLN A 143 0.92 -13.05 -7.28
C GLN A 143 1.13 -12.19 -6.03
N LEU A 144 0.08 -11.53 -5.54
CA LEU A 144 0.14 -10.73 -4.32
C LEU A 144 0.52 -11.56 -3.10
N ALA A 145 -0.05 -12.76 -2.94
CA ALA A 145 0.31 -13.68 -1.86
C ALA A 145 1.78 -14.14 -1.94
N GLN A 146 2.29 -14.41 -3.15
CA GLN A 146 3.69 -14.77 -3.37
C GLN A 146 4.64 -13.60 -3.02
N GLU A 147 4.25 -12.37 -3.34
CA GLU A 147 5.00 -11.15 -3.01
C GLU A 147 4.85 -10.74 -1.53
N GLY A 148 3.96 -11.37 -0.77
CA GLY A 148 3.65 -10.96 0.60
C GLY A 148 2.89 -9.63 0.70
N ARG A 149 2.21 -9.22 -0.37
CA ARG A 149 1.51 -7.93 -0.49
C ARG A 149 0.00 -8.12 -0.43
N GLU A 150 -0.72 -7.09 0.02
CA GLU A 150 -2.19 -7.10 0.07
C GLU A 150 -2.86 -6.29 -1.06
N CYS A 151 -2.07 -5.52 -1.80
CA CYS A 151 -2.56 -4.66 -2.89
C CYS A 151 -1.49 -4.42 -3.96
N THR A 152 -1.95 -3.96 -5.12
CA THR A 152 -1.10 -3.48 -6.22
C THR A 152 -1.35 -1.99 -6.48
N SER A 153 -0.44 -1.32 -7.17
CA SER A 153 -0.53 0.12 -7.45
C SER A 153 -0.24 0.46 -8.91
N SER A 154 -0.79 1.56 -9.38
CA SER A 154 -0.44 2.14 -10.67
C SER A 154 0.95 2.79 -10.63
N ASP A 155 1.44 3.18 -11.80
CA ASP A 155 2.47 4.21 -11.87
C ASP A 155 2.01 5.54 -11.26
N ILE A 156 2.99 6.34 -10.84
CA ILE A 156 2.76 7.70 -10.37
C ILE A 156 2.34 8.56 -11.56
N PHE A 157 1.27 9.33 -11.38
CA PHE A 157 0.80 10.28 -12.36
C PHE A 157 0.61 11.67 -11.76
N HIS A 158 0.63 12.67 -12.64
CA HIS A 158 0.48 14.08 -12.28
C HIS A 158 -0.81 14.68 -12.85
N VAL A 159 -1.58 15.39 -12.02
CA VAL A 159 -2.71 16.21 -12.48
C VAL A 159 -2.20 17.51 -13.11
N HIS A 160 -1.26 18.18 -12.43
CA HIS A 160 -0.58 19.37 -12.93
C HIS A 160 0.91 19.03 -13.18
N PRO A 161 1.41 19.11 -14.44
CA PRO A 161 2.72 18.60 -14.81
C PRO A 161 3.88 19.39 -14.19
N ASN A 162 3.69 20.68 -13.92
CA ASN A 162 4.72 21.53 -13.32
C ASN A 162 4.58 21.65 -11.79
N ASP A 163 3.67 20.89 -11.19
CA ASP A 163 3.47 20.90 -9.74
C ASP A 163 4.04 19.61 -9.15
N SER A 164 5.10 19.76 -8.33
CA SER A 164 5.77 18.66 -7.67
C SER A 164 4.89 17.94 -6.64
N ASP A 165 3.87 18.61 -6.12
CA ASP A 165 2.99 18.10 -5.06
C ASP A 165 1.66 17.59 -5.65
N SER A 166 1.53 17.65 -6.96
CA SER A 166 0.41 17.10 -7.72
C SER A 166 0.67 15.63 -8.13
N LYS A 167 1.27 14.82 -7.26
CA LYS A 167 1.56 13.40 -7.51
C LYS A 167 0.50 12.48 -6.91
N TYR A 168 0.09 11.49 -7.69
CA TYR A 168 -0.96 10.55 -7.31
C TYR A 168 -0.62 9.13 -7.74
N VAL A 169 -1.15 8.15 -7.02
CA VAL A 169 -1.18 6.74 -7.41
C VAL A 169 -2.58 6.18 -7.21
N LEU A 170 -2.96 5.20 -8.01
CA LEU A 170 -4.10 4.35 -7.72
C LEU A 170 -3.61 3.08 -7.02
N VAL A 171 -4.35 2.62 -6.01
CA VAL A 171 -4.06 1.40 -5.27
C VAL A 171 -5.29 0.50 -5.30
N TYR A 172 -5.11 -0.76 -5.66
CA TYR A 172 -6.17 -1.75 -5.75
C TYR A 172 -5.88 -2.96 -4.85
N SER A 173 -6.81 -3.26 -3.94
CA SER A 173 -6.78 -4.45 -3.10
C SER A 173 -7.97 -5.37 -3.44
N PRO A 174 -7.73 -6.58 -3.98
CA PRO A 174 -8.80 -7.53 -4.33
C PRO A 174 -9.78 -7.79 -3.19
N ARG A 175 -9.27 -7.91 -1.96
CA ARG A 175 -10.04 -8.25 -0.76
C ARG A 175 -10.48 -7.05 0.07
N GLY A 176 -10.26 -5.84 -0.44
CA GLY A 176 -10.50 -4.62 0.33
C GLY A 176 -9.65 -4.54 1.60
N ALA A 177 -8.46 -5.16 1.58
CA ALA A 177 -7.54 -5.28 2.71
C ALA A 177 -6.68 -3.99 2.83
N SER A 178 -5.44 -4.10 3.29
CA SER A 178 -4.54 -2.95 3.38
C SER A 178 -4.29 -2.32 2.01
N LEU A 179 -4.16 -0.99 2.02
CA LEU A 179 -3.76 -0.19 0.87
C LEU A 179 -2.26 0.15 0.86
N LEU A 180 -1.50 -0.42 1.80
CA LEU A 180 -0.05 -0.30 1.85
C LEU A 180 0.56 -1.07 0.65
N HIS A 181 0.95 -0.32 -0.37
CA HIS A 181 1.38 -0.84 -1.67
C HIS A 181 2.89 -0.95 -1.81
N ALA A 182 3.68 -0.48 -0.84
CA ALA A 182 5.10 -0.79 -0.74
C ALA A 182 5.47 -1.17 0.69
N ASP A 183 6.43 -2.09 0.80
CA ASP A 183 6.98 -2.49 2.09
C ASP A 183 7.84 -1.37 2.68
N ALA A 184 7.44 -0.84 3.82
CA ALA A 184 8.24 0.11 4.58
C ALA A 184 9.62 -0.47 4.99
N ASN A 185 9.73 -1.81 5.06
CA ASN A 185 10.90 -2.53 5.55
C ASN A 185 11.99 -2.79 4.50
N VAL A 186 11.75 -2.53 3.22
CA VAL A 186 12.79 -2.69 2.17
C VAL A 186 13.66 -1.43 2.04
N CYS A 187 13.39 -0.41 2.86
CA CYS A 187 14.09 0.87 2.82
C CYS A 187 15.54 0.85 3.34
N ASP A 188 16.05 -0.28 3.84
CA ASP A 188 17.33 -0.26 4.57
C ASP A 188 18.57 -0.42 3.67
N GLU A 189 18.58 -1.27 2.65
CA GLU A 189 19.83 -1.49 1.87
C GLU A 189 19.66 -1.77 0.37
N SER A 190 18.42 -1.85 -0.15
CA SER A 190 18.22 -2.08 -1.58
C SER A 190 18.43 -0.79 -2.38
N SER A 191 19.39 -0.81 -3.32
CA SER A 191 19.58 0.24 -4.32
C SER A 191 18.49 0.24 -5.40
N ASP A 192 17.34 -0.42 -5.18
CA ASP A 192 16.21 -0.32 -6.08
C ASP A 192 15.61 1.07 -6.01
N TRP A 193 15.84 1.81 -7.08
CA TRP A 193 15.27 3.12 -7.38
C TRP A 193 13.73 3.16 -7.23
N ASP A 194 13.05 2.01 -7.38
CA ASP A 194 11.60 1.87 -7.20
C ASP A 194 11.14 2.12 -5.74
N ILE A 195 11.95 1.78 -4.74
CA ILE A 195 11.58 1.99 -3.31
C ILE A 195 11.55 3.48 -2.98
N TYR A 196 12.49 4.25 -3.53
CA TYR A 196 12.52 5.70 -3.35
C TYR A 196 11.39 6.42 -4.11
N LYS A 197 10.88 5.80 -5.19
CA LYS A 197 9.82 6.35 -6.03
C LYS A 197 8.50 6.47 -5.26
N PHE A 198 8.17 5.49 -4.43
CA PHE A 198 6.89 5.43 -3.70
C PHE A 198 6.92 5.93 -2.26
N ARG A 199 8.08 6.34 -1.72
CA ARG A 199 8.19 6.88 -0.34
C ARG A 199 7.20 8.00 -0.02
N ASP A 200 6.86 8.83 -1.01
CA ASP A 200 5.91 9.92 -0.85
C ASP A 200 4.46 9.43 -0.61
N PHE A 201 4.17 8.13 -0.78
CA PHE A 201 2.83 7.53 -0.76
C PHE A 201 2.58 6.53 0.37
N LEU A 202 3.55 6.29 1.27
CA LEU A 202 3.44 5.22 2.28
C LEU A 202 2.88 5.66 3.63
N PHE A 203 2.69 6.96 3.82
CA PHE A 203 2.37 7.52 5.12
C PHE A 203 0.88 7.87 5.21
N PHE A 204 0.03 6.90 5.50
CA PHE A 204 -1.39 7.12 5.81
C PHE A 204 -1.85 6.13 6.90
N ASP A 205 -3.09 6.28 7.36
CA ASP A 205 -3.65 5.41 8.39
C ASP A 205 -3.66 3.94 7.93
N GLU A 206 -2.88 3.11 8.62
CA GLU A 206 -2.73 1.68 8.36
C GLU A 206 -4.02 0.88 8.57
N ASN A 207 -5.05 1.47 9.15
CA ASN A 207 -6.38 0.88 9.32
C ASN A 207 -7.32 1.17 8.14
N LEU A 208 -6.91 2.00 7.17
CA LEU A 208 -7.72 2.23 5.98
C LEU A 208 -7.83 0.95 5.15
N ARG A 209 -9.07 0.57 4.86
CA ARG A 209 -9.43 -0.64 4.13
C ARG A 209 -10.38 -0.29 2.98
N GLY A 210 -10.11 -0.79 1.79
CA GLY A 210 -10.95 -0.53 0.62
C GLY A 210 -10.42 -1.21 -0.62
N THR A 211 -11.27 -1.34 -1.64
CA THR A 211 -10.91 -2.06 -2.86
C THR A 211 -10.13 -1.20 -3.83
N LEU A 212 -10.46 0.10 -3.95
CA LEU A 212 -9.72 1.03 -4.81
C LEU A 212 -9.54 2.37 -4.09
N ALA A 213 -8.32 2.89 -4.11
CA ALA A 213 -8.00 4.18 -3.56
C ALA A 213 -7.17 5.02 -4.53
N LEU A 214 -7.47 6.32 -4.53
CA LEU A 214 -6.60 7.38 -4.99
C LEU A 214 -5.76 7.81 -3.78
N VAL A 215 -4.46 7.62 -3.87
CA VAL A 215 -3.52 8.11 -2.87
C VAL A 215 -2.80 9.30 -3.47
N ARG A 216 -2.92 10.46 -2.81
CA ARG A 216 -2.11 11.63 -3.13
C ARG A 216 -0.91 11.64 -2.18
N GLY A 217 0.28 11.80 -2.76
CA GLY A 217 1.52 11.86 -1.99
C GLY A 217 1.51 13.01 -0.99
N ALA A 218 2.32 12.86 0.05
CA ALA A 218 2.50 13.90 1.06
C ALA A 218 3.01 15.21 0.44
N ASP A 219 2.44 16.33 0.88
CA ASP A 219 2.59 17.63 0.24
C ASP A 219 2.94 18.74 1.22
N SER A 220 3.46 19.84 0.69
CA SER A 220 3.86 21.00 1.50
C SER A 220 2.75 22.06 1.62
N PHE A 221 1.67 21.95 0.84
CA PHE A 221 0.59 22.93 0.75
C PHE A 221 -0.76 22.28 0.47
N GLY A 222 -1.83 22.80 1.06
CA GLY A 222 -3.16 22.22 0.91
C GLY A 222 -3.70 22.30 -0.50
N THR A 223 -4.57 21.35 -0.86
CA THR A 223 -5.20 21.27 -2.18
C THR A 223 -6.69 20.98 -2.07
N ASN A 224 -7.47 21.49 -3.02
CA ASN A 224 -8.87 21.13 -3.18
C ASN A 224 -8.97 20.08 -4.30
N LEU A 225 -9.43 18.89 -3.96
CA LEU A 225 -9.58 17.78 -4.91
C LEU A 225 -11.04 17.55 -5.22
N CYS A 226 -11.34 17.35 -6.50
CA CYS A 226 -12.61 16.82 -6.96
C CYS A 226 -12.31 15.57 -7.78
N TYR A 227 -12.62 14.40 -7.24
CA TYR A 227 -12.33 13.12 -7.90
C TYR A 227 -13.59 12.28 -8.08
N ARG A 228 -13.54 11.40 -9.08
CA ARG A 228 -14.59 10.41 -9.36
C ARG A 228 -13.94 9.18 -10.00
N PHE A 229 -14.37 8.00 -9.57
CA PHE A 229 -13.91 6.75 -10.15
C PHE A 229 -14.83 6.28 -11.26
N PHE A 230 -14.23 5.64 -12.25
CA PHE A 230 -14.93 4.97 -13.33
C PHE A 230 -14.31 3.59 -13.52
N VAL A 231 -15.14 2.62 -13.84
CA VAL A 231 -14.68 1.27 -14.19
C VAL A 231 -15.14 0.98 -15.61
N ARG A 232 -14.21 0.48 -16.43
CA ARG A 232 -14.49 0.06 -17.79
C ARG A 232 -15.16 -1.31 -17.76
N ASP A 233 -16.31 -1.46 -18.42
CA ASP A 233 -16.95 -2.77 -18.60
C ASP A 233 -16.39 -3.53 -19.80
N ALA A 234 -16.79 -4.79 -20.00
CA ALA A 234 -16.30 -5.62 -21.12
C ALA A 234 -16.69 -5.07 -22.51
N ARG A 235 -17.65 -4.14 -22.59
CA ARG A 235 -18.00 -3.45 -23.85
C ARG A 235 -17.06 -2.29 -24.14
N GLY A 236 -16.20 -1.95 -23.17
CA GLY A 236 -15.26 -0.86 -23.25
C GLY A 236 -15.80 0.46 -22.69
N ASP A 237 -17.02 0.47 -22.13
CA ASP A 237 -17.68 1.68 -21.64
C ASP A 237 -17.30 1.98 -20.18
N PHE A 238 -16.98 3.23 -19.88
CA PHE A 238 -16.67 3.68 -18.53
C PHE A 238 -17.93 3.99 -17.73
N ARG A 239 -18.18 3.22 -16.67
CA ARG A 239 -19.29 3.45 -15.74
C ARG A 239 -18.80 4.08 -14.46
N PRO A 240 -19.46 5.16 -13.96
CA PRO A 240 -19.06 5.78 -12.71
C PRO A 240 -19.26 4.80 -11.55
N TRP A 241 -18.26 4.72 -10.68
CA TRP A 241 -18.33 3.94 -9.45
C TRP A 241 -18.27 4.88 -8.24
N GLY A 242 -19.37 4.90 -7.48
CA GLY A 242 -19.57 5.84 -6.38
C GLY A 242 -19.89 7.27 -6.83
N GLU A 243 -20.04 8.14 -5.84
CA GLU A 243 -20.30 9.56 -6.05
C GLU A 243 -19.02 10.36 -6.29
N ALA A 244 -19.14 11.50 -6.96
CA ALA A 244 -18.03 12.44 -7.07
C ALA A 244 -17.78 13.07 -5.69
N ARG A 245 -16.53 13.01 -5.20
CA ARG A 245 -16.16 13.56 -3.92
C ARG A 245 -15.37 14.85 -4.11
N ARG A 246 -15.71 15.86 -3.31
CA ARG A 246 -14.97 17.13 -3.19
C ARG A 246 -14.40 17.21 -1.80
N VAL A 247 -13.08 17.35 -1.70
CA VAL A 247 -12.36 17.40 -0.42
C VAL A 247 -11.39 18.56 -0.43
N ALA A 248 -11.33 19.26 0.70
CA ALA A 248 -10.27 20.22 0.99
C ALA A 248 -9.22 19.49 1.82
N VAL A 249 -8.06 19.21 1.22
CA VAL A 249 -6.92 18.60 1.89
C VAL A 249 -6.08 19.76 2.43
N PRO A 250 -6.01 19.98 3.76
CA PRO A 250 -5.22 21.08 4.31
C PRO A 250 -3.73 20.84 4.10
N ALA A 251 -2.93 21.90 4.10
CA ALA A 251 -1.48 21.76 4.23
C ALA A 251 -1.20 21.06 5.56
N ARG A 252 -0.54 19.90 5.53
CA ARG A 252 -0.19 19.18 6.76
C ARG A 252 1.28 19.41 7.08
N ASP A 253 1.58 19.69 8.35
CA ASP A 253 2.96 19.73 8.86
C ASP A 253 3.61 18.34 8.98
N HIS A 254 2.86 17.30 8.60
CA HIS A 254 3.20 15.88 8.65
C HIS A 254 3.14 15.29 7.24
N VAL A 255 3.98 14.29 6.98
CA VAL A 255 4.14 13.60 5.69
C VAL A 255 2.93 12.70 5.38
N ALA A 256 1.73 13.02 5.85
CA ALA A 256 0.57 12.16 5.75
C ALA A 256 -0.11 12.32 4.39
N CYS A 257 -0.17 11.24 3.62
CA CYS A 257 -0.87 11.13 2.35
C CYS A 257 -2.37 11.36 2.53
N PHE A 258 -3.01 11.86 1.48
CA PHE A 258 -4.46 11.81 1.37
C PHE A 258 -4.85 10.49 0.69
N VAL A 259 -5.86 9.82 1.24
CA VAL A 259 -6.41 8.59 0.68
C VAL A 259 -7.90 8.79 0.46
N GLY A 260 -8.35 8.61 -0.77
CA GLY A 260 -9.76 8.75 -1.14
C GLY A 260 -10.20 7.59 -2.03
N GLY A 261 -11.34 6.99 -1.73
CA GLY A 261 -11.87 5.84 -2.47
C GLY A 261 -13.39 5.78 -2.35
N PRO A 262 -14.08 5.03 -3.22
CA PRO A 262 -15.53 4.94 -3.21
C PRO A 262 -16.05 4.11 -2.02
N ASP A 263 -15.25 3.17 -1.51
CA ASP A 263 -15.64 2.17 -0.52
C ASP A 263 -14.76 2.18 0.75
N LEU A 264 -13.99 3.24 1.01
CA LEU A 264 -13.13 3.32 2.21
C LEU A 264 -13.93 3.33 3.51
N GLU A 265 -15.03 4.05 3.53
CA GLU A 265 -15.88 4.28 4.72
C GLU A 265 -17.09 3.35 4.77
N THR A 266 -17.25 2.47 3.79
CA THR A 266 -18.38 1.54 3.70
C THR A 266 -18.00 0.16 4.24
N GLU A 267 -18.94 -0.52 4.90
CA GLU A 267 -18.74 -1.92 5.31
C GLU A 267 -18.69 -2.85 4.08
N ALA A 268 -19.53 -2.58 3.08
CA ALA A 268 -19.48 -3.27 1.81
C ALA A 268 -18.21 -2.85 1.04
N LYS A 269 -17.34 -3.83 0.79
CA LYS A 269 -16.14 -3.69 -0.05
C LYS A 269 -16.37 -4.32 -1.41
N GLY A 270 -15.54 -3.96 -2.37
CA GLY A 270 -15.55 -4.57 -3.68
C GLY A 270 -16.10 -3.67 -4.79
N LEU A 271 -15.73 -4.00 -6.02
CA LEU A 271 -16.01 -3.17 -7.18
C LEU A 271 -17.51 -3.21 -7.51
N PHE A 272 -18.21 -2.11 -7.21
CA PHE A 272 -19.67 -2.02 -7.11
C PHE A 272 -20.29 -3.06 -6.15
N GLY A 273 -19.61 -3.33 -5.03
CA GLY A 273 -20.06 -4.29 -4.02
C GLY A 273 -19.90 -5.76 -4.42
N LEU A 274 -19.25 -6.04 -5.56
CA LEU A 274 -18.88 -7.40 -5.94
C LEU A 274 -17.59 -7.79 -5.23
N THR A 275 -17.59 -8.97 -4.62
CA THR A 275 -16.36 -9.64 -4.17
C THR A 275 -15.40 -9.88 -5.34
N PHE A 276 -14.14 -10.19 -5.04
CA PHE A 276 -13.16 -10.43 -6.10
C PHE A 276 -13.53 -11.65 -6.96
N GLU A 277 -14.02 -12.71 -6.35
CA GLU A 277 -14.49 -13.92 -7.02
C GLU A 277 -15.69 -13.63 -7.93
N GLU A 278 -16.66 -12.83 -7.47
CA GLU A 278 -17.79 -12.39 -8.28
C GLU A 278 -17.34 -11.47 -9.42
N LEU A 279 -16.36 -10.60 -9.17
CA LEU A 279 -15.80 -9.70 -10.18
C LEU A 279 -15.18 -10.49 -11.33
N LEU A 280 -14.40 -11.54 -11.05
CA LEU A 280 -13.80 -12.42 -12.07
C LEU A 280 -14.84 -13.10 -12.96
N GLY A 281 -16.01 -13.42 -12.41
CA GLY A 281 -17.13 -13.99 -13.16
C GLY A 281 -18.03 -12.96 -13.85
N SER A 282 -17.83 -11.67 -13.60
CA SER A 282 -18.72 -10.60 -14.06
C SER A 282 -18.39 -10.11 -15.47
N GLU A 283 -19.36 -9.44 -16.10
CA GLU A 283 -19.19 -8.74 -17.40
C GLU A 283 -18.21 -7.55 -17.35
N ARG A 284 -17.53 -7.31 -16.23
CA ARG A 284 -16.55 -6.22 -16.10
C ARG A 284 -15.11 -6.67 -16.32
N VAL A 285 -14.87 -7.98 -16.31
CA VAL A 285 -13.56 -8.54 -16.64
C VAL A 285 -13.65 -9.05 -18.08
N GLY A 286 -12.89 -8.44 -18.98
CA GLY A 286 -12.77 -8.92 -20.35
C GLY A 286 -12.18 -10.34 -20.34
N ARG A 287 -12.85 -11.29 -21.01
CA ARG A 287 -12.21 -12.58 -21.31
C ARG A 287 -11.09 -12.27 -22.30
N GLY A 288 -9.86 -12.62 -21.95
CA GLY A 288 -8.66 -12.28 -22.72
C GLY A 288 -8.52 -12.96 -24.09
N ASP A 289 -9.63 -13.35 -24.72
CA ASP A 289 -9.64 -14.15 -25.96
C ASP A 289 -9.77 -13.30 -27.24
N ASP A 290 -9.89 -11.97 -27.14
CA ASP A 290 -10.10 -11.10 -28.32
C ASP A 290 -8.82 -10.35 -28.81
N LEU A 291 -7.63 -10.82 -28.44
CA LEU A 291 -6.35 -10.16 -28.80
C LEU A 291 -5.54 -10.85 -29.92
N GLU A 292 -6.14 -11.74 -30.72
CA GLU A 292 -5.48 -12.29 -31.93
C GLU A 292 -5.86 -11.60 -33.26
N SER A 293 -6.67 -10.54 -33.29
CA SER A 293 -7.00 -9.86 -34.54
C SER A 293 -6.72 -8.36 -34.52
N SER A 294 -5.45 -7.95 -34.49
CA SER A 294 -5.00 -6.70 -35.11
C SER A 294 -3.48 -6.49 -34.97
N VAL A 295 -2.69 -7.31 -35.66
CA VAL A 295 -1.34 -6.90 -36.06
C VAL A 295 -1.46 -6.20 -37.41
N PRO A 296 -1.30 -4.86 -37.51
CA PRO A 296 -1.18 -4.22 -38.81
C PRO A 296 0.18 -4.59 -39.43
N HIS A 297 0.14 -5.19 -40.61
CA HIS A 297 1.28 -5.41 -41.49
C HIS A 297 1.99 -4.08 -41.80
N PRO A 298 3.33 -3.98 -41.68
CA PRO A 298 4.05 -2.79 -42.09
C PRO A 298 4.24 -2.79 -43.62
N GLU A 299 3.34 -2.14 -44.35
CA GLU A 299 3.58 -1.83 -45.77
C GLU A 299 4.55 -0.65 -45.92
N GLY A 300 5.73 -0.95 -46.48
CA GLY A 300 6.31 -0.20 -47.59
C GLY A 300 6.77 1.25 -47.34
N ARG A 301 7.91 1.44 -46.67
CA ARG A 301 8.74 2.65 -46.87
C ARG A 301 9.42 2.57 -48.25
N ARG A 302 8.82 3.20 -49.26
CA ARG A 302 9.52 3.60 -50.48
C ARG A 302 10.60 4.61 -50.11
N VAL A 303 11.85 4.23 -50.33
CA VAL A 303 12.98 5.15 -50.39
C VAL A 303 12.85 5.93 -51.70
N MET A 304 12.69 7.24 -51.62
CA MET A 304 13.17 8.15 -52.65
C MET A 304 14.26 9.01 -52.03
N SER A 305 15.46 8.87 -52.56
CA SER A 305 16.52 9.88 -52.53
C SER A 305 16.82 10.23 -53.99
N PRO A 306 17.27 11.46 -54.26
CA PRO A 306 17.22 12.08 -55.59
C PRO A 306 18.01 11.34 -56.67
#